data_AF-A0AAD2FRT2-F1
#
_entry.id   AF-A0AAD2FRT2-F1
#
_cell.length_a   1.000
_cell.length_b   1.000
_cell.length_c   1.000
_cell.angle_alpha   90.00
_cell.angle_beta   90.00
_cell.angle_gamma   90.00
#
_symmetry.space_group_name_H-M   'P 1'
#
loop_
_entity.id
_entity.type
_entity.pdbx_description
1 polymer ?
#
loop_
_entity_poly.entity_id
_entity_poly.type
_entity_poly.pdbx_seq_one_letter_code
_entity_poly.pdbx_strand_id
1 'polypeptide(L)'
;MISSSFVAFVFFSLYLEHLIFGPNAFAFAFLTVGQRRFQQQSRSSSRCATKKEGYKFGDISRGLIGKFQKDVNSLTGKKKYELGDFTRWLDQKGRSEVGSWVQGFTDKPNYKVGDLSREVLRRLRSGEYSTEDIMLFLKIVAIVGANVQPVAAVLPMKVLVEMVEVSLAQDLSTKVVGILTNEVDSRMKEMVTGDKDYKLGDVTKKTLTGSKDYQLGDFTKGIVEQMASKDYEFGDITRKLLNRGNKEEVGASNTADQQQIEDTTNQIMEACDKRHFSSKQDDAAIKNIELEAWDQKLLNTIERKNRGNS
;
A
#
# COMPACT_ATOMS: atom_id res chain seq x y z
N MET A 1 3.40 31.08 20.16
CA MET A 1 3.78 29.87 20.91
C MET A 1 3.57 28.68 19.98
N ILE A 2 4.63 28.00 19.56
CA ILE A 2 4.50 26.79 18.74
C ILE A 2 4.14 25.68 19.74
N SER A 3 2.98 25.04 19.57
CA SER A 3 2.52 23.96 20.45
C SER A 3 3.52 22.80 20.39
N SER A 4 3.79 22.14 21.51
CA SER A 4 4.73 21.01 21.56
C SER A 4 4.30 19.88 20.60
N SER A 5 3.01 19.78 20.30
CA SER A 5 2.42 18.88 19.31
C SER A 5 2.98 19.10 17.89
N PHE A 6 3.26 20.35 17.50
CA PHE A 6 3.79 20.64 16.16
C PHE A 6 5.26 20.23 16.03
N VAL A 7 6.04 20.34 17.11
CA VAL A 7 7.44 19.91 17.13
C VAL A 7 7.53 18.39 17.06
N ALA A 8 6.68 17.67 17.82
CA ALA A 8 6.60 16.22 17.77
C ALA A 8 6.20 15.71 16.36
N PHE A 9 5.27 16.38 15.69
CA PHE A 9 4.85 16.03 14.33
C PHE A 9 5.98 16.20 13.30
N VAL A 10 6.77 17.27 13.41
CA VAL A 10 7.90 17.51 12.49
C VAL A 10 9.03 16.50 12.71
N PHE A 11 9.35 16.14 13.96
CA PHE A 11 10.35 15.11 14.23
C PHE A 11 9.89 13.72 13.81
N PHE A 12 8.61 13.40 14.03
CA PHE A 12 8.03 12.14 13.57
C PHE A 12 8.06 12.04 12.03
N SER A 13 7.72 13.12 11.32
CA SER A 13 7.78 13.18 9.86
C SER A 13 9.20 13.04 9.31
N LEU A 14 10.20 13.67 9.94
CA LEU A 14 11.61 13.59 9.51
C LEU A 14 12.22 12.21 9.77
N TYR A 15 11.82 11.56 10.88
CA TYR A 15 12.23 10.20 11.18
C TYR A 15 11.64 9.19 10.18
N LEU A 16 10.40 9.43 9.75
CA LEU A 16 9.72 8.61 8.74
C LEU A 16 10.41 8.70 7.37
N GLU A 17 10.84 9.88 6.93
CA GLU A 17 11.53 10.06 5.63
C GLU A 17 12.92 9.41 5.60
N HIS A 18 13.66 9.47 6.71
CA HIS A 18 14.97 8.82 6.82
C HIS A 18 14.87 7.29 6.75
N LEU A 19 13.75 6.71 7.21
CA LEU A 19 13.46 5.27 7.10
C LEU A 19 13.02 4.84 5.70
N ILE A 20 12.49 5.78 4.89
CA ILE A 20 11.91 5.45 3.59
C ILE A 20 12.96 5.41 2.47
N PHE A 21 13.87 6.39 2.42
CA PHE A 21 14.71 6.65 1.24
C PHE A 21 16.17 6.18 1.36
N GLY A 22 16.62 5.73 2.52
CA GLY A 22 18.01 5.32 2.74
C GLY A 22 19.01 6.51 2.73
N PRO A 23 20.22 6.32 3.27
CA PRO A 23 21.14 7.42 3.58
C PRO A 23 21.59 8.23 2.34
N ASN A 24 21.57 7.63 1.14
CA ASN A 24 22.05 8.27 -0.08
C ASN A 24 21.00 9.15 -0.79
N ALA A 25 19.70 8.84 -0.67
CA ALA A 25 18.64 9.68 -1.23
C ALA A 25 18.25 10.82 -0.28
N PHE A 26 18.54 10.68 1.02
CA PHE A 26 18.45 11.77 1.99
C PHE A 26 19.35 12.95 1.56
N ALA A 27 20.56 12.70 1.06
CA ALA A 27 21.44 13.76 0.55
C ALA A 27 20.87 14.51 -0.67
N PHE A 28 20.07 13.86 -1.52
CA PHE A 28 19.55 14.44 -2.77
C PHE A 28 18.20 15.16 -2.59
N ALA A 29 17.31 14.63 -1.74
CA ALA A 29 16.03 15.28 -1.39
C ALA A 29 16.23 16.50 -0.46
N PHE A 30 17.21 16.43 0.45
CA PHE A 30 17.62 17.59 1.26
C PHE A 30 18.28 18.69 0.42
N LEU A 31 18.93 18.35 -0.70
CA LEU A 31 19.50 19.33 -1.62
C LEU A 31 18.43 20.05 -2.46
N THR A 32 17.39 19.36 -2.93
CA THR A 32 16.43 19.90 -3.92
C THR A 32 15.14 20.47 -3.32
N VAL A 33 14.54 19.82 -2.32
CA VAL A 33 13.33 20.32 -1.64
C VAL A 33 13.71 21.21 -0.45
N GLY A 34 14.83 20.89 0.22
CA GLY A 34 15.43 21.73 1.24
C GLY A 34 15.83 23.11 0.69
N GLN A 35 16.37 23.23 -0.52
CA GLN A 35 16.74 24.54 -1.10
C GLN A 35 15.56 25.51 -1.23
N ARG A 36 14.34 25.07 -1.57
CA ARG A 36 13.20 25.97 -1.82
C ARG A 36 12.47 26.39 -0.54
N ARG A 37 12.27 25.50 0.44
CA ARG A 37 11.67 25.86 1.74
C ARG A 37 12.66 26.54 2.69
N PHE A 38 13.94 26.16 2.65
CA PHE A 38 14.98 26.86 3.41
C PHE A 38 15.19 28.28 2.90
N GLN A 39 15.04 28.58 1.59
CA GLN A 39 15.07 29.97 1.09
C GLN A 39 13.86 30.81 1.53
N GLN A 40 12.65 30.25 1.62
CA GLN A 40 11.47 31.01 2.10
C GLN A 40 11.44 31.19 3.63
N GLN A 41 11.86 30.18 4.40
CA GLN A 41 11.93 30.26 5.86
C GLN A 41 13.18 31.02 6.34
N SER A 42 14.26 31.03 5.55
CA SER A 42 15.37 31.97 5.68
C SER A 42 14.91 33.40 5.50
N ARG A 43 14.12 33.74 4.47
CA ARG A 43 13.67 35.13 4.24
C ARG A 43 12.75 35.69 5.33
N SER A 44 12.00 34.84 6.04
CA SER A 44 11.14 35.23 7.16
C SER A 44 11.87 35.21 8.51
N SER A 45 12.77 34.24 8.74
CA SER A 45 13.61 34.22 9.97
C SER A 45 14.75 35.25 9.93
N SER A 46 15.21 35.66 8.74
CA SER A 46 16.21 36.74 8.57
C SER A 46 15.67 38.08 9.03
N ARG A 47 14.35 38.34 8.91
CA ARG A 47 13.76 39.62 9.35
C ARG A 47 13.63 39.74 10.87
N CYS A 48 13.75 38.65 11.61
CA CYS A 48 13.73 38.66 13.09
C CYS A 48 15.12 38.58 13.74
N ALA A 49 16.19 38.34 12.96
CA ALA A 49 17.54 38.17 13.51
C ALA A 49 18.55 39.25 13.06
N THR A 50 18.22 40.12 12.09
CA THR A 50 19.16 41.14 11.61
C THR A 50 19.00 42.47 12.35
N LYS A 51 19.46 42.56 13.62
CA LYS A 51 19.95 43.86 14.15
C LYS A 51 21.13 43.77 15.11
N LYS A 52 21.56 42.61 15.60
CA LYS A 52 22.71 42.53 16.52
C LYS A 52 23.50 41.22 16.30
N GLU A 53 24.68 41.36 15.71
CA GLU A 53 25.77 40.37 15.63
C GLU A 53 25.57 39.19 14.64
N GLY A 54 26.63 38.89 13.87
CA GLY A 54 26.58 38.00 12.71
C GLY A 54 26.31 36.53 13.03
N TYR A 55 25.53 35.87 12.16
CA TYR A 55 25.22 34.44 12.20
C TYR A 55 26.49 33.58 12.23
N LYS A 56 26.57 32.65 13.20
CA LYS A 56 27.66 31.66 13.26
C LYS A 56 27.13 30.29 12.86
N PHE A 57 27.89 29.61 11.99
CA PHE A 57 27.60 28.21 11.65
C PHE A 57 27.58 27.37 12.92
N GLY A 58 26.41 26.80 13.25
CA GLY A 58 26.18 26.02 14.47
C GLY A 58 25.07 26.57 15.39
N ASP A 59 24.59 27.80 15.19
CA ASP A 59 23.51 28.36 16.02
C ASP A 59 22.18 27.59 15.86
N ILE A 60 21.89 27.10 14.65
CA ILE A 60 20.71 26.25 14.40
C ILE A 60 20.84 24.90 15.12
N SER A 61 22.00 24.25 15.03
CA SER A 61 22.25 22.97 15.70
C SER A 61 22.20 23.10 17.21
N ARG A 62 22.78 24.17 17.77
CA ARG A 62 22.70 24.48 19.21
C ARG A 62 21.27 24.78 19.66
N GLY A 63 20.50 25.50 18.84
CA GLY A 63 19.09 25.77 19.09
C GLY A 63 18.23 24.49 19.11
N LEU A 64 18.45 23.58 18.17
CA LEU A 64 17.78 22.27 18.13
C LEU A 64 18.16 21.39 19.32
N ILE A 65 19.44 21.28 19.64
CA ILE A 65 19.93 20.51 20.80
C ILE A 65 19.37 21.09 22.10
N GLY A 66 19.32 22.42 22.24
CA GLY A 66 18.78 23.08 23.43
C GLY A 66 17.27 22.85 23.61
N LYS A 67 16.49 22.77 22.53
CA LYS A 67 15.07 22.39 22.59
C LYS A 67 14.90 20.93 22.98
N PHE A 68 15.63 20.02 22.32
CA PHE A 68 15.60 18.59 22.63
C PHE A 68 15.97 18.31 24.09
N GLN A 69 17.01 18.95 24.62
CA GLN A 69 17.39 18.81 26.03
C GLN A 69 16.30 19.30 26.99
N LYS A 70 15.62 20.42 26.69
CA LYS A 70 14.51 20.91 27.52
C LYS A 70 13.32 19.94 27.53
N ASP A 71 12.99 19.37 26.38
CA ASP A 71 11.89 18.41 26.24
C ASP A 71 12.22 17.09 26.95
N VAL A 72 13.44 16.57 26.83
CA VAL A 72 13.83 15.36 27.58
C VAL A 72 13.89 15.63 29.09
N ASN A 73 14.36 16.80 29.51
CA ASN A 73 14.40 17.16 30.93
C ASN A 73 12.99 17.28 31.53
N SER A 74 12.04 17.84 30.78
CA SER A 74 10.64 17.93 31.24
C SER A 74 9.97 16.55 31.31
N LEU A 75 10.29 15.64 30.39
CA LEU A 75 9.78 14.26 30.38
C LEU A 75 10.39 13.37 31.47
N THR A 76 11.69 13.55 31.76
CA THR A 76 12.42 12.73 32.75
C THR A 76 12.36 13.29 34.17
N GLY A 77 11.93 14.55 34.34
CA GLY A 77 11.96 15.25 35.62
C GLY A 77 13.38 15.63 36.09
N LYS A 78 14.41 15.44 35.27
CA LYS A 78 15.80 15.75 35.60
C LYS A 78 16.13 17.20 35.25
N LYS A 79 16.91 17.86 36.11
CA LYS A 79 17.37 19.25 35.89
C LYS A 79 18.43 19.38 34.79
N LYS A 80 19.15 18.30 34.48
CA LYS A 80 20.25 18.28 33.49
C LYS A 80 20.18 16.99 32.69
N TYR A 81 20.29 17.11 31.36
CA TYR A 81 20.27 15.98 30.44
C TYR A 81 21.58 15.20 30.50
N GLU A 82 21.50 13.89 30.69
CA GLU A 82 22.62 12.97 30.53
C GLU A 82 22.42 12.10 29.28
N LEU A 83 23.51 11.80 28.57
CA LEU A 83 23.46 10.92 27.41
C LEU A 83 22.91 9.54 27.84
N GLY A 84 21.77 9.14 27.28
CA GLY A 84 21.09 7.89 27.59
C GLY A 84 19.85 8.03 28.49
N ASP A 85 19.56 9.23 29.02
CA ASP A 85 18.32 9.45 29.78
C ASP A 85 17.07 9.23 28.95
N PHE A 86 17.08 9.72 27.71
CA PHE A 86 15.99 9.46 26.77
C PHE A 86 15.82 7.96 26.50
N THR A 87 16.92 7.22 26.30
CA THR A 87 16.89 5.77 26.07
C THR A 87 16.35 5.01 27.28
N ARG A 88 16.76 5.37 28.50
CA ARG A 88 16.25 4.77 29.74
C ARG A 88 14.79 5.09 29.98
N TRP A 89 14.37 6.32 29.68
CA TRP A 89 12.96 6.72 29.75
C TRP A 89 12.11 5.95 28.75
N LEU A 90 12.58 5.82 27.50
CA LEU A 90 11.93 4.99 26.48
C LEU A 90 11.84 3.52 26.90
N ASP A 91 12.90 2.96 27.49
CA ASP A 91 12.90 1.59 28.03
C ASP A 91 11.91 1.45 29.20
N GLN A 92 11.84 2.40 30.13
CA GLN A 92 10.88 2.38 31.24
C GLN A 92 9.43 2.56 30.79
N LYS A 93 9.17 3.48 29.85
CA LYS A 93 7.83 3.67 29.27
C LYS A 93 7.41 2.46 28.45
N GLY A 94 8.33 1.92 27.64
CA GLY A 94 8.16 0.66 26.94
C GLY A 94 7.80 -0.45 27.92
N ARG A 95 8.59 -0.66 28.98
CA ARG A 95 8.31 -1.72 29.96
C ARG A 95 7.00 -1.55 30.73
N SER A 96 6.56 -0.33 31.03
CA SER A 96 5.31 -0.11 31.78
C SER A 96 4.07 -0.23 30.89
N GLU A 97 4.04 0.46 29.76
CA GLU A 97 2.90 0.43 28.83
C GLU A 97 2.87 -0.86 28.01
N VAL A 98 3.99 -1.22 27.37
CA VAL A 98 4.09 -2.45 26.59
C VAL A 98 4.11 -3.65 27.50
N GLY A 99 4.69 -3.58 28.70
CA GLY A 99 4.72 -4.73 29.61
C GLY A 99 3.33 -5.16 30.08
N SER A 100 2.47 -4.22 30.47
CA SER A 100 1.09 -4.55 30.87
C SER A 100 0.26 -5.08 29.70
N TRP A 101 0.38 -4.46 28.52
CA TRP A 101 -0.30 -4.91 27.31
C TRP A 101 0.20 -6.30 26.85
N VAL A 102 1.52 -6.52 26.83
CA VAL A 102 2.12 -7.81 26.44
C VAL A 102 1.84 -8.91 27.45
N GLN A 103 1.80 -8.58 28.75
CA GLN A 103 1.45 -9.54 29.78
C GLN A 103 0.01 -10.05 29.59
N GLY A 104 -0.92 -9.16 29.24
CA GLY A 104 -2.29 -9.55 28.85
C GLY A 104 -2.36 -10.29 27.51
N PHE A 105 -1.40 -10.07 26.61
CA PHE A 105 -1.35 -10.76 25.32
C PHE A 105 -0.76 -12.17 25.39
N THR A 106 0.24 -12.38 26.26
CA THR A 106 1.06 -13.60 26.31
C THR A 106 0.77 -14.49 27.52
N ASP A 107 -0.04 -14.03 28.46
CA ASP A 107 -0.33 -14.68 29.75
C ASP A 107 0.91 -15.03 30.58
N LYS A 108 2.05 -14.39 30.29
CA LYS A 108 3.33 -14.62 30.98
C LYS A 108 3.65 -13.46 31.92
N PRO A 109 3.95 -13.72 33.21
CA PRO A 109 4.26 -12.66 34.16
C PRO A 109 5.59 -11.96 33.90
N ASN A 110 6.51 -12.62 33.18
CA ASN A 110 7.83 -12.08 32.85
C ASN A 110 8.06 -12.13 31.34
N TYR A 111 7.87 -10.99 30.67
CA TYR A 111 8.10 -10.86 29.24
C TYR A 111 9.57 -11.04 28.86
N LYS A 112 9.85 -11.88 27.86
CA LYS A 112 11.14 -11.93 27.16
C LYS A 112 10.99 -11.45 25.73
N VAL A 113 12.00 -10.74 25.23
CA VAL A 113 12.05 -10.34 23.81
C VAL A 113 11.87 -11.59 22.93
N GLY A 114 10.86 -11.56 22.07
CA GLY A 114 10.49 -12.66 21.20
C GLY A 114 9.31 -13.52 21.69
N ASP A 115 8.83 -13.35 22.94
CA ASP A 115 7.59 -14.00 23.37
C ASP A 115 6.39 -13.49 22.57
N LEU A 116 6.36 -12.19 22.25
CA LEU A 116 5.30 -11.58 21.46
C LEU A 116 5.26 -12.14 20.03
N SER A 117 6.42 -12.23 19.36
CA SER A 117 6.47 -12.79 18.00
C SER A 117 6.14 -14.27 17.99
N ARG A 118 6.56 -15.04 19.01
CA ARG A 118 6.18 -16.45 19.15
C ARG A 118 4.68 -16.61 19.39
N GLU A 119 4.07 -15.75 20.19
CA GLU A 119 2.64 -15.81 20.49
C GLU A 119 1.79 -15.43 19.27
N VAL A 120 2.16 -14.34 18.57
CA VAL A 120 1.53 -13.99 17.29
C VAL A 120 1.69 -15.14 16.30
N LEU A 121 2.88 -15.73 16.16
CA LEU A 121 3.10 -16.84 15.25
C LEU A 121 2.32 -18.10 15.65
N ARG A 122 2.17 -18.35 16.96
CA ARG A 122 1.35 -19.44 17.50
C ARG A 122 -0.13 -19.24 17.11
N ARG A 123 -0.67 -18.05 17.31
CA ARG A 123 -2.04 -17.66 16.92
C ARG A 123 -2.25 -17.72 15.41
N LEU A 124 -1.26 -17.26 14.65
CA LEU A 124 -1.27 -17.34 13.19
C LEU A 124 -1.39 -18.79 12.71
N ARG A 125 -0.62 -19.69 13.33
CA ARG A 125 -0.64 -21.12 13.02
C ARG A 125 -1.91 -21.82 13.51
N SER A 126 -2.48 -21.41 14.64
CA SER A 126 -3.75 -21.96 15.12
C SER A 126 -4.97 -21.42 14.37
N GLY A 127 -4.83 -20.32 13.62
CA GLY A 127 -5.95 -19.62 12.98
C GLY A 127 -6.73 -18.71 13.93
N GLU A 128 -6.33 -18.64 15.20
CA GLU A 128 -6.98 -17.81 16.24
C GLU A 128 -6.29 -16.44 16.35
N TYR A 129 -6.16 -15.73 15.24
CA TYR A 129 -5.58 -14.39 15.23
C TYR A 129 -6.68 -13.34 15.03
N SER A 130 -6.55 -12.21 15.73
CA SER A 130 -7.32 -11.01 15.41
C SER A 130 -6.62 -10.19 14.33
N THR A 131 -7.38 -9.42 13.56
CA THR A 131 -6.80 -8.48 12.57
C THR A 131 -5.88 -7.48 13.27
N GLU A 132 -6.20 -7.09 14.51
CA GLU A 132 -5.37 -6.26 15.38
C GLU A 132 -4.02 -6.91 15.73
N ASP A 133 -3.99 -8.23 15.94
CA ASP A 133 -2.77 -8.96 16.33
C ASP A 133 -1.77 -8.97 15.17
N ILE A 134 -2.26 -9.23 13.95
CA ILE A 134 -1.42 -9.21 12.76
C ILE A 134 -1.02 -7.78 12.43
N MET A 135 -1.91 -6.81 12.62
CA MET A 135 -1.62 -5.40 12.39
C MET A 135 -0.52 -4.89 13.32
N LEU A 136 -0.61 -5.23 14.60
CA LEU A 136 0.43 -4.93 15.57
C LEU A 136 1.76 -5.58 15.15
N PHE A 137 1.73 -6.85 14.76
CA PHE A 137 2.93 -7.53 14.27
C PHE A 137 3.55 -6.82 13.07
N LEU A 138 2.74 -6.41 12.10
CA LEU A 138 3.18 -5.63 10.95
C LEU A 138 3.79 -4.29 11.37
N LYS A 139 3.16 -3.58 12.31
CA LYS A 139 3.69 -2.32 12.87
C LYS A 139 5.06 -2.54 13.51
N ILE A 140 5.23 -3.62 14.29
CA ILE A 140 6.52 -3.96 14.90
C ILE A 140 7.58 -4.25 13.82
N VAL A 141 7.26 -5.09 12.84
CA VAL A 141 8.18 -5.43 11.74
C VAL A 141 8.56 -4.17 10.95
N ALA A 142 7.59 -3.29 10.68
CA ALA A 142 7.81 -2.02 9.99
C ALA A 142 8.70 -1.05 10.80
N ILE A 143 8.49 -0.94 12.11
CA ILE A 143 9.33 -0.12 13.01
C ILE A 143 10.76 -0.67 13.06
N VAL A 144 10.92 -1.98 13.13
CA VAL A 144 12.24 -2.65 13.11
C VAL A 144 12.91 -2.53 11.73
N GLY A 145 12.16 -2.20 10.68
CA GLY A 145 12.65 -2.14 9.30
C GLY A 145 12.92 -3.52 8.70
N ALA A 146 12.34 -4.56 9.28
CA ALA A 146 12.42 -5.90 8.72
C ALA A 146 11.49 -6.03 7.49
N ASN A 147 11.82 -6.96 6.58
CA ASN A 147 11.03 -7.19 5.38
C ASN A 147 9.70 -7.88 5.76
N VAL A 148 8.56 -7.23 5.50
CA VAL A 148 7.20 -7.78 5.75
C VAL A 148 6.75 -8.77 4.68
N GLN A 149 7.45 -8.84 3.54
CA GLN A 149 7.05 -9.67 2.40
C GLN A 149 7.01 -11.18 2.69
N PRO A 150 7.98 -11.79 3.41
CA PRO A 150 7.89 -13.21 3.79
C PRO A 150 6.69 -13.50 4.70
N VAL A 151 6.26 -12.53 5.50
CA VAL A 151 5.09 -12.67 6.38
C VAL A 151 3.83 -12.64 5.52
N ALA A 152 3.68 -11.62 4.67
CA ALA A 152 2.53 -11.48 3.77
C ALA A 152 2.35 -12.72 2.89
N ALA A 153 3.46 -13.32 2.43
CA ALA A 153 3.45 -14.54 1.62
C ALA A 153 2.89 -15.79 2.32
N VAL A 154 2.76 -15.80 3.65
CA VAL A 154 2.20 -16.92 4.43
C VAL A 154 0.78 -16.63 4.94
N LEU A 155 0.34 -15.37 4.91
CA LEU A 155 -1.00 -15.00 5.37
C LEU A 155 -2.10 -15.54 4.44
N PRO A 156 -3.29 -15.92 4.94
CA PRO A 156 -4.44 -16.23 4.09
C PRO A 156 -4.90 -15.02 3.27
N MET A 157 -5.54 -15.27 2.12
CA MET A 157 -5.94 -14.19 1.20
C MET A 157 -6.96 -13.26 1.85
N LYS A 158 -7.92 -13.82 2.60
CA LYS A 158 -8.92 -13.06 3.35
C LYS A 158 -8.29 -12.01 4.27
N VAL A 159 -7.28 -12.43 5.03
CA VAL A 159 -6.53 -11.56 5.93
C VAL A 159 -5.81 -10.47 5.17
N LEU A 160 -5.15 -10.79 4.05
CA LEU A 160 -4.42 -9.79 3.27
C LEU A 160 -5.36 -8.69 2.77
N VAL A 161 -6.55 -9.04 2.28
CA VAL A 161 -7.55 -8.07 1.81
C VAL A 161 -8.07 -7.21 2.96
N GLU A 162 -8.48 -7.81 4.07
CA GLU A 162 -8.92 -7.08 5.27
C GLU A 162 -7.81 -6.16 5.80
N MET A 163 -6.56 -6.61 5.78
CA MET A 163 -5.42 -5.80 6.18
C MET A 163 -5.18 -4.63 5.24
N VAL A 164 -5.35 -4.78 3.93
CA VAL A 164 -5.24 -3.66 2.99
C VAL A 164 -6.29 -2.59 3.34
N GLU A 165 -7.54 -3.00 3.60
CA GLU A 165 -8.62 -2.09 3.98
C GLU A 165 -8.32 -1.35 5.29
N VAL A 166 -7.93 -2.09 6.34
CA VAL A 166 -7.56 -1.51 7.64
C VAL A 166 -6.33 -0.63 7.53
N SER A 167 -5.35 -0.98 6.69
CA SER A 167 -4.14 -0.19 6.48
C SER A 167 -4.42 1.14 5.80
N LEU A 168 -5.36 1.16 4.84
CA LEU A 168 -5.84 2.39 4.21
C LEU A 168 -6.62 3.25 5.21
N ALA A 169 -7.40 2.63 6.10
CA ALA A 169 -8.14 3.36 7.13
C ALA A 169 -7.26 3.95 8.24
N GLN A 170 -6.15 3.30 8.59
CA GLN A 170 -5.24 3.72 9.67
C GLN A 170 -4.04 4.55 9.22
N ASP A 171 -3.99 5.01 7.96
CA ASP A 171 -2.84 5.72 7.38
C ASP A 171 -1.50 4.99 7.63
N LEU A 172 -1.48 3.67 7.43
CA LEU A 172 -0.23 2.95 7.51
C LEU A 172 0.76 3.40 6.43
N SER A 173 2.05 3.17 6.72
CA SER A 173 3.12 3.45 5.77
C SER A 173 2.79 2.84 4.40
N THR A 174 2.92 3.66 3.36
CA THR A 174 2.74 3.28 1.96
C THR A 174 3.56 2.04 1.57
N LYS A 175 4.68 1.77 2.27
CA LYS A 175 5.47 0.55 2.09
C LYS A 175 4.70 -0.71 2.49
N VAL A 176 4.02 -0.68 3.65
CA VAL A 176 3.26 -1.83 4.16
C VAL A 176 2.06 -2.11 3.28
N VAL A 177 1.29 -1.07 2.94
CA VAL A 177 0.17 -1.16 2.00
C VAL A 177 0.65 -1.70 0.66
N GLY A 178 1.74 -1.17 0.10
CA GLY A 178 2.28 -1.62 -1.17
C GLY A 178 2.68 -3.10 -1.16
N ILE A 179 3.29 -3.59 -0.08
CA ILE A 179 3.66 -5.02 0.02
C ILE A 179 2.42 -5.91 0.14
N LEU A 180 1.43 -5.51 0.94
CA LEU A 180 0.17 -6.25 1.07
C LEU A 180 -0.59 -6.30 -0.26
N THR A 181 -0.77 -5.15 -0.92
CA THR A 181 -1.46 -5.06 -2.21
C THR A 181 -0.74 -5.85 -3.30
N ASN A 182 0.59 -5.81 -3.34
CA ASN A 182 1.37 -6.59 -4.30
C ASN A 182 1.21 -8.11 -4.08
N GLU A 183 1.14 -8.57 -2.83
CA GLU A 183 0.92 -9.99 -2.55
C GLU A 183 -0.52 -10.43 -2.89
N VAL A 184 -1.52 -9.59 -2.58
CA VAL A 184 -2.92 -9.82 -3.00
C VAL A 184 -3.01 -9.91 -4.53
N ASP A 185 -2.45 -8.94 -5.24
CA ASP A 185 -2.44 -8.90 -6.72
C ASP A 185 -1.74 -10.14 -7.30
N SER A 186 -0.56 -10.50 -6.77
CA SER A 186 0.20 -11.65 -7.25
C SER A 186 -0.57 -12.96 -7.07
N ARG A 187 -1.25 -13.14 -5.93
CA ARG A 187 -2.04 -14.36 -5.67
C ARG A 187 -3.33 -14.39 -6.48
N MET A 188 -3.97 -13.23 -6.68
CA MET A 188 -5.15 -13.12 -7.54
C MET A 188 -4.79 -13.47 -8.98
N LYS A 189 -3.66 -12.97 -9.49
CA LYS A 189 -3.11 -13.35 -10.79
C LYS A 189 -2.86 -14.84 -10.89
N GLU A 190 -2.12 -15.43 -9.94
CA GLU A 190 -1.85 -16.87 -9.90
C GLU A 190 -3.15 -17.69 -9.91
N MET A 191 -4.19 -17.26 -9.19
CA MET A 191 -5.46 -17.98 -9.15
C MET A 191 -6.25 -17.91 -10.46
N VAL A 192 -6.27 -16.73 -11.10
CA VAL A 192 -7.04 -16.47 -12.32
C VAL A 192 -6.34 -17.05 -13.56
N THR A 193 -5.02 -16.93 -13.64
CA THR A 193 -4.24 -17.25 -14.85
C THR A 193 -3.37 -18.50 -14.70
N GLY A 194 -3.14 -18.97 -13.48
CA GLY A 194 -2.14 -19.99 -13.18
C GLY A 194 -0.70 -19.46 -13.16
N ASP A 195 -0.50 -18.14 -13.31
CA ASP A 195 0.81 -17.49 -13.39
C ASP A 195 0.88 -16.28 -12.45
N LYS A 196 1.81 -16.33 -11.49
CA LYS A 196 2.02 -15.28 -10.48
C LYS A 196 2.58 -14.00 -11.10
N ASP A 197 3.35 -14.12 -12.18
CA ASP A 197 4.00 -12.99 -12.86
C ASP A 197 3.16 -12.43 -14.01
N TYR A 198 1.89 -12.82 -14.09
CA TYR A 198 0.98 -12.41 -15.16
C TYR A 198 0.92 -10.89 -15.31
N LYS A 199 1.23 -10.40 -16.51
CA LYS A 199 1.03 -9.00 -16.88
C LYS A 199 -0.23 -8.89 -17.72
N LEU A 200 -1.02 -7.86 -17.40
CA LEU A 200 -2.24 -7.54 -18.13
C LEU A 200 -1.86 -7.31 -19.61
N GLY A 201 -2.26 -8.24 -20.47
CA GLY A 201 -1.83 -8.29 -21.87
C GLY A 201 -1.26 -9.65 -22.30
N ASP A 202 -0.80 -10.50 -21.38
CA ASP A 202 -0.23 -11.81 -21.74
C ASP A 202 -1.30 -12.80 -22.24
N VAL A 203 -2.52 -12.78 -21.69
CA VAL A 203 -3.64 -13.59 -22.22
C VAL A 203 -4.09 -13.05 -23.58
N THR A 204 -4.22 -11.73 -23.72
CA THR A 204 -4.54 -11.09 -25.00
C THR A 204 -3.49 -11.44 -26.04
N LYS A 205 -2.19 -11.39 -25.68
CA LYS A 205 -1.09 -11.79 -26.53
C LYS A 205 -1.17 -13.27 -26.90
N LYS A 206 -1.39 -14.17 -25.94
CA LYS A 206 -1.47 -15.62 -26.18
C LYS A 206 -2.67 -16.01 -27.05
N THR A 207 -3.82 -15.39 -26.85
CA THR A 207 -5.06 -15.67 -27.57
C THR A 207 -5.10 -15.02 -28.95
N LEU A 208 -4.64 -13.77 -29.12
CA LEU A 208 -4.65 -13.11 -30.43
C LEU A 208 -3.53 -13.56 -31.36
N THR A 209 -2.37 -13.94 -30.83
CA THR A 209 -1.18 -14.10 -31.68
C THR A 209 -0.80 -15.56 -31.91
N GLY A 210 -1.30 -16.50 -31.09
CA GLY A 210 -1.01 -17.94 -31.21
C GLY A 210 0.48 -18.31 -31.15
N SER A 211 1.38 -17.34 -30.96
CA SER A 211 2.81 -17.43 -31.21
C SER A 211 3.57 -16.93 -30.00
N LYS A 212 4.57 -17.68 -29.54
CA LYS A 212 5.31 -17.40 -28.31
C LYS A 212 6.19 -16.13 -28.37
N ASP A 213 6.43 -15.59 -29.57
CA ASP A 213 7.43 -14.54 -29.81
C ASP A 213 6.85 -13.21 -30.31
N TYR A 214 5.62 -12.86 -29.91
CA TYR A 214 5.06 -11.58 -30.35
C TYR A 214 5.82 -10.39 -29.74
N GLN A 215 6.37 -9.54 -30.60
CA GLN A 215 6.88 -8.23 -30.21
C GLN A 215 5.79 -7.19 -30.47
N LEU A 216 5.65 -6.20 -29.58
CA LEU A 216 4.64 -5.14 -29.74
C LEU A 216 4.79 -4.39 -31.08
N GLY A 217 5.99 -4.45 -31.67
CA GLY A 217 6.28 -3.96 -33.01
C GLY A 217 5.63 -4.73 -34.16
N ASP A 218 5.22 -5.99 -33.99
CA ASP A 218 4.57 -6.78 -35.05
C ASP A 218 3.12 -6.34 -35.27
N PHE A 219 2.44 -5.85 -34.23
CA PHE A 219 1.15 -5.18 -34.39
C PHE A 219 1.29 -3.90 -35.22
N THR A 220 2.25 -3.07 -34.82
CA THR A 220 2.51 -1.79 -35.48
C THR A 220 2.96 -2.03 -36.91
N LYS A 221 3.81 -3.03 -37.16
CA LYS A 221 4.17 -3.46 -38.52
C LYS A 221 2.97 -3.97 -39.29
N GLY A 222 2.11 -4.79 -38.70
CA GLY A 222 0.89 -5.27 -39.37
C GLY A 222 -0.09 -4.15 -39.72
N ILE A 223 -0.25 -3.16 -38.85
CA ILE A 223 -1.04 -1.94 -39.13
C ILE A 223 -0.35 -1.09 -40.20
N VAL A 224 0.97 -0.90 -40.11
CA VAL A 224 1.74 -0.09 -41.07
C VAL A 224 1.76 -0.76 -42.45
N GLU A 225 1.89 -2.08 -42.54
CA GLU A 225 1.77 -2.85 -43.79
C GLU A 225 0.37 -2.76 -44.39
N GLN A 226 -0.68 -2.81 -43.55
CA GLN A 226 -2.06 -2.57 -43.99
C GLN A 226 -2.33 -1.11 -44.40
N MET A 227 -1.64 -0.14 -43.80
CA MET A 227 -1.71 1.27 -44.21
C MET A 227 -0.84 1.57 -45.44
N ALA A 228 0.21 0.79 -45.67
CA ALA A 228 1.13 0.92 -46.80
C ALA A 228 0.61 0.22 -48.07
N SER A 229 -0.36 -0.69 -47.96
CA SER A 229 -1.13 -1.13 -49.13
C SER A 229 -1.86 0.08 -49.75
N LYS A 230 -1.69 0.27 -51.06
CA LYS A 230 -2.11 1.45 -51.83
C LYS A 230 -3.61 1.75 -51.81
N ASP A 231 -4.42 0.86 -51.24
CA ASP A 231 -5.88 0.93 -51.22
C ASP A 231 -6.45 1.10 -49.80
N TYR A 232 -5.65 1.56 -48.83
CA TYR A 232 -6.15 1.80 -47.47
C TYR A 232 -6.97 3.09 -47.39
N GLU A 233 -8.27 2.97 -47.12
CA GLU A 233 -9.12 4.09 -46.75
C GLU A 233 -9.28 4.18 -45.22
N PHE A 234 -9.16 5.41 -44.69
CA PHE A 234 -9.34 5.67 -43.26
C PHE A 234 -10.76 5.28 -42.83
N GLY A 235 -10.88 4.22 -42.03
CA GLY A 235 -12.16 3.67 -41.58
C GLY A 235 -12.42 2.22 -41.97
N ASP A 236 -11.55 1.60 -42.78
CA ASP A 236 -11.73 0.19 -43.19
C ASP A 236 -11.49 -0.82 -42.07
N ILE A 237 -10.55 -0.55 -41.15
CA ILE A 237 -10.32 -1.38 -39.97
C ILE A 237 -11.55 -1.31 -39.04
N THR A 238 -12.08 -0.11 -38.82
CA THR A 238 -13.29 0.13 -38.03
C THR A 238 -14.51 -0.56 -38.67
N ARG A 239 -14.69 -0.45 -40.00
CA ARG A 239 -15.75 -1.16 -40.75
C ARG A 239 -15.60 -2.67 -40.69
N LYS A 240 -14.38 -3.23 -40.80
CA LYS A 240 -14.14 -4.67 -40.68
C LYS A 240 -14.41 -5.20 -39.27
N LEU A 241 -14.12 -4.43 -38.22
CA LEU A 241 -14.43 -4.78 -36.83
C LEU A 241 -15.94 -4.73 -36.56
N LEU A 242 -16.62 -3.67 -37.00
CA LEU A 242 -18.08 -3.55 -36.90
C LEU A 242 -18.82 -4.64 -37.70
N ASN A 243 -18.36 -4.96 -38.91
CA ASN A 243 -18.97 -6.02 -39.73
C ASN A 243 -18.67 -7.44 -39.21
N ARG A 244 -17.65 -7.61 -38.35
CA ARG A 244 -17.42 -8.89 -37.65
C ARG A 244 -18.28 -9.02 -36.39
N GLY A 245 -18.67 -7.93 -35.75
CA GLY A 245 -19.57 -7.92 -34.60
C GLY A 245 -21.04 -8.15 -34.96
N ASN A 246 -21.46 -7.72 -36.16
CA ASN A 246 -22.88 -7.70 -36.56
C ASN A 246 -23.33 -8.89 -37.42
N LYS A 247 -22.69 -10.06 -37.29
CA LYS A 247 -23.11 -11.28 -38.01
C LYS A 247 -24.04 -12.20 -37.20
N GLU A 248 -24.61 -11.69 -36.11
CA GLU A 248 -25.86 -12.21 -35.53
C GLU A 248 -26.96 -11.15 -35.69
N GLU A 249 -28.10 -11.62 -36.17
CA GLU A 249 -29.19 -10.90 -36.82
C GLU A 249 -29.84 -9.81 -35.95
N VAL A 250 -29.95 -8.56 -36.43
CA VAL A 250 -31.12 -7.71 -36.17
C VAL A 250 -31.36 -6.76 -37.35
N GLY A 251 -32.59 -6.78 -37.85
CA GLY A 251 -33.11 -5.94 -38.91
C GLY A 251 -33.26 -4.47 -38.53
N ALA A 252 -33.41 -3.66 -39.57
CA ALA A 252 -33.50 -2.21 -39.55
C ALA A 252 -34.58 -1.66 -38.59
N SER A 253 -34.18 -0.67 -37.78
CA SER A 253 -35.11 0.25 -37.09
C SER A 253 -34.71 1.69 -37.38
N ASN A 254 -35.74 2.51 -37.55
CA ASN A 254 -35.70 3.88 -38.01
C ASN A 254 -35.28 4.87 -36.92
N THR A 255 -34.80 6.02 -37.39
CA THR A 255 -34.38 7.19 -36.64
C THR A 255 -35.57 7.87 -35.94
N ALA A 256 -35.98 7.37 -34.77
CA ALA A 256 -36.92 8.05 -33.86
C ALA A 256 -36.64 7.84 -32.36
N ASP A 257 -35.51 7.22 -31.99
CA ASP A 257 -35.33 6.60 -30.67
C ASP A 257 -34.32 7.27 -29.72
N GLN A 258 -33.88 8.52 -29.94
CA GLN A 258 -32.93 9.13 -28.99
C GLN A 258 -33.56 9.43 -27.62
N GLN A 259 -34.85 9.77 -27.57
CA GLN A 259 -35.52 10.09 -26.30
C GLN A 259 -35.90 8.83 -25.51
N GLN A 260 -36.31 7.75 -26.19
CA GLN A 260 -36.55 6.46 -25.54
C GLN A 260 -35.25 5.82 -25.04
N ILE A 261 -34.12 6.01 -25.73
CA ILE A 261 -32.83 5.51 -25.27
C ILE A 261 -32.41 6.21 -23.97
N GLU A 262 -32.58 7.53 -23.84
CA GLU A 262 -32.25 8.26 -22.60
C GLU A 262 -33.11 7.82 -21.41
N ASP A 263 -34.43 7.67 -21.61
CA ASP A 263 -35.34 7.22 -20.54
C ASP A 263 -35.07 5.77 -20.11
N THR A 264 -34.74 4.89 -21.07
CA THR A 264 -34.37 3.50 -20.77
C THR A 264 -33.01 3.44 -20.07
N THR A 265 -32.06 4.30 -20.44
CA THR A 265 -30.73 4.39 -19.82
C THR A 265 -30.84 4.89 -18.37
N ASN A 266 -31.69 5.88 -18.11
CA ASN A 266 -31.93 6.40 -16.77
C ASN A 266 -32.63 5.38 -15.87
N GLN A 267 -33.60 4.62 -16.38
CA GLN A 267 -34.23 3.53 -15.63
C GLN A 267 -33.25 2.38 -15.33
N ILE A 268 -32.35 2.05 -16.26
CA ILE A 268 -31.30 1.04 -16.04
C ILE A 268 -30.29 1.52 -14.98
N MET A 269 -29.88 2.79 -15.03
CA MET A 269 -28.98 3.38 -14.03
C MET A 269 -29.62 3.38 -12.63
N GLU A 270 -30.89 3.75 -12.52
CA GLU A 270 -31.61 3.78 -11.23
C GLU A 270 -31.88 2.37 -10.67
N ALA A 271 -32.12 1.39 -11.55
CA ALA A 271 -32.22 -0.03 -11.18
C ALA A 271 -30.86 -0.63 -10.75
N CYS A 272 -29.76 -0.21 -11.39
CA CYS A 272 -28.40 -0.61 -11.00
C CYS A 272 -28.03 -0.05 -9.62
N ASP A 273 -28.35 1.22 -9.34
CA ASP A 273 -28.08 1.83 -8.03
C ASP A 273 -28.88 1.16 -6.90
N LYS A 274 -30.16 0.84 -7.13
CA LYS A 274 -30.99 0.11 -6.15
C LYS A 274 -30.50 -1.31 -5.87
N ARG A 275 -30.00 -2.02 -6.89
CA ARG A 275 -29.38 -3.35 -6.68
C ARG A 275 -28.06 -3.24 -5.93
N HIS A 276 -27.26 -2.22 -6.20
CA HIS A 276 -25.95 -2.03 -5.56
C HIS A 276 -26.04 -1.72 -4.06
N PHE A 277 -27.17 -1.15 -3.60
CA PHE A 277 -27.43 -0.91 -2.18
C PHE A 277 -28.09 -2.09 -1.46
N SER A 278 -28.96 -2.86 -2.11
CA SER A 278 -29.55 -4.07 -1.48
C SER A 278 -28.60 -5.25 -1.41
N SER A 279 -27.61 -5.36 -2.32
CA SER A 279 -26.65 -6.47 -2.28
C SER A 279 -25.68 -6.40 -1.10
N LYS A 280 -25.41 -5.22 -0.52
CA LYS A 280 -24.37 -5.06 0.51
C LYS A 280 -24.58 -5.89 1.78
N GLN A 281 -25.81 -6.30 2.10
CA GLN A 281 -26.10 -7.09 3.30
C GLN A 281 -25.96 -8.61 3.06
N ASP A 282 -26.29 -9.09 1.85
CA ASP A 282 -26.10 -10.49 1.44
C ASP A 282 -24.68 -10.75 0.87
N ASP A 283 -24.02 -9.72 0.34
CA ASP A 283 -22.67 -9.78 -0.23
C ASP A 283 -21.61 -10.14 0.82
N ALA A 284 -21.81 -9.79 2.09
CA ALA A 284 -20.85 -10.12 3.14
C ALA A 284 -20.77 -11.64 3.38
N ALA A 285 -21.90 -12.33 3.34
CA ALA A 285 -21.95 -13.79 3.46
C ALA A 285 -21.38 -14.47 2.22
N ILE A 286 -21.74 -13.98 1.02
CA ILE A 286 -21.26 -14.52 -0.26
C ILE A 286 -19.75 -14.33 -0.41
N LYS A 287 -19.21 -13.15 -0.06
CA LYS A 287 -17.76 -12.88 -0.10
C LYS A 287 -16.97 -13.78 0.84
N ASN A 288 -17.51 -14.09 2.02
CA ASN A 288 -16.85 -15.00 2.96
C ASN A 288 -16.75 -16.43 2.38
N ILE A 289 -17.83 -16.93 1.77
CA ILE A 289 -17.85 -18.26 1.14
C ILE A 289 -16.87 -18.32 -0.04
N GLU A 290 -16.83 -17.27 -0.86
CA GLU A 290 -15.93 -17.22 -2.01
C GLU A 290 -14.46 -17.13 -1.56
N LEU A 291 -14.13 -16.31 -0.57
CA LEU A 291 -12.78 -16.21 0.00
C LEU A 291 -12.28 -17.51 0.64
N GLU A 292 -13.16 -18.24 1.35
CA GLU A 292 -12.81 -19.54 1.93
C GLU A 292 -12.50 -20.58 0.85
N ALA A 293 -13.27 -20.59 -0.24
CA ALA A 293 -12.99 -21.45 -1.39
C ALA A 293 -11.64 -21.12 -2.03
N TRP A 294 -11.25 -19.84 -2.03
CA TRP A 294 -9.96 -19.39 -2.55
C TRP A 294 -8.80 -19.85 -1.67
N ASP A 295 -8.92 -19.73 -0.35
CA ASP A 295 -7.89 -20.18 0.60
C ASP A 295 -7.68 -21.71 0.50
N GLN A 296 -8.76 -22.49 0.36
CA GLN A 296 -8.67 -23.94 0.15
C GLN A 296 -7.97 -24.29 -1.18
N LYS A 297 -8.26 -23.56 -2.26
CA LYS A 297 -7.62 -23.79 -3.56
C LYS A 297 -6.11 -23.48 -3.50
N LEU A 298 -5.72 -22.45 -2.76
CA LEU A 298 -4.31 -22.10 -2.53
C LEU A 298 -3.58 -23.20 -1.76
N LEU A 299 -4.12 -23.66 -0.62
CA LEU A 299 -3.54 -24.73 0.20
C LEU A 299 -3.30 -26.00 -0.63
N ASN A 300 -4.29 -26.41 -1.43
CA ASN A 300 -4.17 -27.56 -2.32
C ASN A 300 -3.07 -27.39 -3.39
N THR A 301 -2.89 -26.18 -3.91
CA THR A 301 -1.85 -25.88 -4.90
C THR A 301 -0.46 -25.96 -4.27
N ILE A 302 -0.29 -25.42 -3.07
CA ILE A 302 0.96 -25.50 -2.29
C ILE A 302 1.31 -26.96 -1.99
N GLU A 303 0.34 -27.76 -1.53
CA GLU A 303 0.56 -29.19 -1.26
C GLU A 303 1.00 -29.96 -2.51
N ARG A 304 0.36 -29.73 -3.66
CA ARG A 304 0.76 -30.36 -4.92
C ARG A 304 2.19 -30.01 -5.31
N LYS A 305 2.59 -28.75 -5.16
CA LYS A 305 3.94 -28.28 -5.47
C LYS A 305 4.99 -28.92 -4.56
N ASN A 306 4.66 -29.12 -3.28
CA ASN A 306 5.54 -29.80 -2.33
C ASN A 306 5.67 -31.31 -2.62
N ARG A 307 4.59 -31.98 -3.05
CA ARG A 307 4.62 -33.41 -3.43
C ARG A 307 5.35 -33.69 -4.75
N GLY A 308 5.39 -32.73 -5.68
CA GLY A 308 6.08 -32.88 -6.97
C GLY A 308 7.60 -32.69 -6.93
N ASN A 309 8.14 -32.25 -5.79
CA ASN A 309 9.57 -31.95 -5.61
C ASN A 309 10.31 -32.98 -4.72
N SER A 310 9.66 -34.09 -4.33
CA SER A 310 10.28 -35.23 -3.64
C SER A 310 10.58 -36.36 -4.62
#